data_AF-A0A371IN40-F1
#
_entry.id   AF-A0A371IN40-F1
#
_cell.length_a   1.000
_cell.length_b   1.000
_cell.length_c   1.000
_cell.angle_alpha   90.00
_cell.angle_beta   90.00
_cell.angle_gamma   90.00
#
_symmetry.space_group_name_H-M   'P 1'
#
loop_
_entity.id
_entity.type
_entity.pdbx_description
1 polymer ?
#
loop_
_entity_poly.entity_id
_entity_poly.type
_entity_poly.pdbx_seq_one_letter_code
_entity_poly.pdbx_strand_id
1 'polypeptide(L)'
;MSDFKKINSILNENSYVGRGIIAGLTSDGSSIFLGYMLSGRSENSKNRVLVKENNELITSVFDESKVQDPSLIIYTALKRLNNLLILTNGDQTDTIYENLSKGIPFEQSLDKREYEPDAPIFTPRISLLVDFDANYYKMSILLNGNVETGVCDRHFFSYTFDKGRGHFIHTYNTKADKLDVFNTLPETIEIEDDFENFSNKIWDNMNPQNKIALYTYTTNIKSGFSKEKLFNIH
;
A
#
# COMPACT_ATOMS: atom_id res chain seq x y z
N MET A 1 -18.11 -10.63 -19.12
CA MET A 1 -17.55 -9.65 -18.18
C MET A 1 -16.84 -10.46 -17.12
N SER A 2 -15.55 -10.24 -16.90
CA SER A 2 -14.87 -10.86 -15.77
C SER A 2 -15.40 -10.21 -14.49
N ASP A 3 -16.03 -10.98 -13.62
CA ASP A 3 -16.48 -10.53 -12.30
C ASP A 3 -15.26 -10.34 -11.40
N PHE A 4 -14.54 -9.22 -11.56
CA PHE A 4 -13.50 -8.85 -10.61
C PHE A 4 -14.14 -8.60 -9.24
N LYS A 5 -13.44 -8.97 -8.16
CA LYS A 5 -13.94 -8.74 -6.81
C LYS A 5 -14.01 -7.24 -6.54
N LYS A 6 -15.02 -6.80 -5.81
CA LYS A 6 -15.08 -5.42 -5.31
C LYS A 6 -14.25 -5.30 -4.05
N ILE A 7 -13.55 -4.17 -3.89
CA ILE A 7 -12.70 -3.94 -2.72
C ILE A 7 -13.49 -4.03 -1.40
N ASN A 8 -14.73 -3.57 -1.36
CA ASN A 8 -15.57 -3.66 -0.17
C ASN A 8 -15.90 -5.12 0.20
N SER A 9 -16.04 -6.03 -0.76
CA SER A 9 -16.23 -7.45 -0.45
C SER A 9 -15.01 -8.02 0.27
N ILE A 10 -13.80 -7.70 -0.22
CA ILE A 10 -12.54 -8.15 0.39
C ILE A 10 -12.38 -7.58 1.80
N LEU A 11 -12.63 -6.28 1.99
CA LEU A 11 -12.52 -5.64 3.30
C LEU A 11 -13.57 -6.13 4.31
N ASN A 12 -14.75 -6.51 3.85
CA ASN A 12 -15.78 -7.11 4.71
C ASN A 12 -15.47 -8.56 5.09
N GLU A 13 -14.79 -9.31 4.21
CA GLU A 13 -14.35 -10.69 4.47
C GLU A 13 -13.07 -10.74 5.33
N ASN A 14 -12.23 -9.71 5.27
CA ASN A 14 -10.98 -9.60 6.03
C ASN A 14 -11.02 -8.39 6.98
N SER A 15 -11.37 -8.65 8.24
CA SER A 15 -11.58 -7.61 9.26
C SER A 15 -10.33 -6.79 9.63
N TYR A 16 -9.13 -7.22 9.21
CA TYR A 16 -7.90 -6.47 9.40
C TYR A 16 -6.84 -6.80 8.34
N VAL A 17 -6.69 -5.89 7.37
CA VAL A 17 -5.67 -5.95 6.31
C VAL A 17 -4.31 -5.37 6.73
N GLY A 18 -4.25 -4.67 7.88
CA GLY A 18 -3.09 -3.88 8.30
C GLY A 18 -2.83 -2.71 7.37
N ARG A 19 -1.73 -2.78 6.61
CA ARG A 19 -1.43 -1.84 5.52
C ARG A 19 -1.84 -2.45 4.19
N GLY A 20 -2.35 -1.62 3.29
CA GLY A 20 -2.87 -2.06 2.01
C GLY A 20 -2.54 -1.08 0.90
N ILE A 21 -2.19 -1.59 -0.27
CA ILE A 21 -1.89 -0.80 -1.47
C ILE A 21 -2.77 -1.28 -2.62
N ILE A 22 -3.45 -0.34 -3.28
CA ILE A 22 -4.24 -0.57 -4.49
C ILE A 22 -3.59 0.18 -5.66
N ALA A 23 -3.57 -0.46 -6.83
CA ALA A 23 -3.30 0.20 -8.10
C ALA A 23 -4.14 -0.42 -9.22
N GLY A 24 -4.64 0.40 -10.14
CA GLY A 24 -5.29 -0.12 -11.35
C GLY A 24 -5.81 0.97 -12.27
N LEU A 25 -6.43 0.55 -13.37
CA LEU A 25 -6.94 1.41 -14.42
C LEU A 25 -8.47 1.44 -14.38
N THR A 26 -9.07 2.63 -14.49
CA THR A 26 -10.52 2.82 -14.57
C THR A 26 -11.15 2.01 -15.71
N SER A 27 -12.45 1.75 -15.60
CA SER A 27 -13.21 0.96 -16.56
C SER A 27 -13.31 1.63 -17.93
N ASP A 28 -13.35 2.96 -17.96
CA ASP A 28 -13.25 3.75 -19.19
C ASP A 28 -11.82 3.76 -19.81
N GLY A 29 -10.81 3.38 -19.01
CA GLY A 29 -9.40 3.38 -19.37
C GLY A 29 -8.74 4.76 -19.38
N SER A 30 -9.35 5.77 -18.76
CA SER A 30 -8.89 7.15 -18.79
C SER A 30 -7.89 7.49 -17.69
N SER A 31 -7.98 6.82 -16.54
CA SER A 31 -7.29 7.25 -15.32
C SER A 31 -6.74 6.08 -14.50
N ILE A 32 -5.59 6.31 -13.85
CA ILE A 32 -4.97 5.35 -12.93
C ILE A 32 -5.42 5.70 -11.51
N PHE A 33 -5.94 4.73 -10.75
CA PHE A 33 -6.36 4.91 -9.37
C PHE A 33 -5.41 4.16 -8.43
N LEU A 34 -4.96 4.86 -7.39
CA LEU A 34 -4.11 4.33 -6.33
C LEU A 34 -4.77 4.50 -4.96
N GLY A 35 -4.50 3.58 -4.05
CA GLY A 35 -4.95 3.66 -2.66
C GLY A 35 -3.89 3.16 -1.69
N TYR A 36 -3.76 3.82 -0.54
CA TYR A 36 -2.93 3.40 0.58
C TYR A 36 -3.75 3.40 1.88
N MET A 37 -3.97 2.22 2.44
CA MET A 37 -4.70 2.01 3.68
C MET A 37 -3.73 1.84 4.84
N LEU A 38 -4.03 2.50 5.95
CA LEU A 38 -3.32 2.35 7.22
C LEU A 38 -4.29 1.94 8.33
N SER A 39 -4.04 0.78 8.94
CA SER A 39 -4.83 0.25 10.06
C SER A 39 -3.91 -0.25 11.19
N GLY A 40 -4.38 -0.16 12.43
CA GLY A 40 -3.65 -0.60 13.63
C GLY A 40 -4.57 -1.24 14.68
N ARG A 41 -4.03 -2.20 15.44
CA ARG A 41 -4.75 -2.93 16.51
C ARG A 41 -4.27 -2.54 17.91
N SER A 42 -2.97 -2.42 18.11
CA SER A 42 -2.37 -1.97 19.38
C SER A 42 -2.39 -0.45 19.50
N GLU A 43 -2.30 0.07 20.73
CA GLU A 43 -2.21 1.51 20.98
C GLU A 43 -1.05 2.15 20.19
N ASN A 44 0.14 1.53 20.20
CA ASN A 44 1.29 2.01 19.43
C ASN A 44 1.03 2.01 17.92
N SER A 45 0.37 0.98 17.38
CA SER A 45 0.04 0.93 15.95
C SER A 45 -1.08 1.89 15.55
N LYS A 46 -1.96 2.27 16.49
CA LYS A 46 -3.05 3.24 16.30
C LYS A 46 -2.58 4.68 16.40
N ASN A 47 -1.45 4.92 17.07
CA ASN A 47 -0.88 6.24 17.28
C ASN A 47 -0.18 6.79 16.02
N ARG A 48 -0.91 6.82 14.89
CA ARG A 48 -0.36 7.21 13.58
C ARG A 48 -1.33 8.16 12.87
N VAL A 49 -0.77 8.99 12.01
CA VAL A 49 -1.49 9.90 11.12
C VAL A 49 -0.74 9.94 9.79
N LEU A 50 -1.47 10.08 8.68
CA LEU A 50 -0.86 10.39 7.40
C LEU A 50 -0.79 11.90 7.21
N VAL A 51 0.39 12.42 6.92
CA VAL A 51 0.67 13.84 6.67
C VAL A 51 1.21 13.99 5.26
N LYS A 52 0.80 15.06 4.58
CA LYS A 52 1.34 15.39 3.26
C LYS A 52 2.28 16.59 3.39
N GLU A 53 3.54 16.39 2.98
CA GLU A 53 4.57 17.44 2.97
C GLU A 53 5.39 17.32 1.69
N ASN A 54 5.70 18.43 1.02
CA ASN A 54 6.61 18.46 -0.14
C ASN A 54 6.30 17.42 -1.25
N ASN A 55 5.01 17.14 -1.50
CA ASN A 55 4.54 16.08 -2.44
C ASN A 55 4.86 14.63 -2.02
N GLU A 56 5.33 14.42 -0.81
CA GLU A 56 5.47 13.12 -0.16
C GLU A 56 4.28 12.84 0.75
N LEU A 57 4.00 11.56 0.96
CA LEU A 57 3.07 11.10 2.00
C LEU A 57 3.90 10.51 3.11
N ILE A 58 3.77 11.04 4.32
CA ILE A 58 4.55 10.64 5.49
C ILE A 58 3.58 9.99 6.48
N THR A 59 3.91 8.78 6.94
CA THR A 59 3.29 8.27 8.17
C THR A 59 4.01 8.92 9.33
N SER A 60 3.27 9.61 10.18
CA SER A 60 3.79 10.29 11.37
C SER A 60 3.07 9.80 12.61
N VAL A 61 3.58 10.19 13.77
CA VAL A 61 2.97 9.94 15.07
C VAL A 61 1.81 10.92 15.29
N PHE A 62 0.70 10.45 15.86
CA PHE A 62 -0.38 11.34 16.27
C PHE A 62 -0.11 12.03 17.63
N ASP A 63 0.30 11.25 18.63
CA ASP A 63 0.62 11.70 19.99
C ASP A 63 2.06 11.28 20.37
N GLU A 64 2.99 12.23 20.30
CA GLU A 64 4.41 12.00 20.60
C GLU A 64 4.66 11.43 22.00
N SER A 65 3.79 11.71 22.97
CA SER A 65 3.95 11.23 24.35
C SER A 65 3.72 9.72 24.53
N LYS A 66 3.13 9.06 23.53
CA LYS A 66 2.74 7.63 23.57
C LYS A 66 3.63 6.72 22.73
N VAL A 67 4.71 7.24 22.15
CA VAL A 67 5.59 6.46 21.27
C VAL A 67 6.66 5.75 22.07
N GLN A 68 6.73 4.44 21.91
CA GLN A 68 7.85 3.64 22.43
C GLN A 68 8.96 3.48 21.39
N ASP A 69 8.60 3.07 20.18
CA ASP A 69 9.52 2.90 19.06
C ASP A 69 8.94 3.58 17.80
N PRO A 70 9.53 4.71 17.35
CA PRO A 70 9.04 5.42 16.17
C PRO A 70 9.47 4.77 14.86
N SER A 71 10.42 3.83 14.84
CA SER A 71 11.08 3.38 13.60
C SER A 71 10.13 2.70 12.59
N LEU A 72 9.07 2.04 13.08
CA LEU A 72 8.03 1.41 12.26
C LEU A 72 6.75 2.25 12.14
N ILE A 73 6.76 3.46 12.71
CA ILE A 73 5.66 4.44 12.66
C ILE A 73 6.01 5.57 11.70
N ILE A 74 7.18 6.17 11.86
CA ILE A 74 7.61 7.34 11.11
C ILE A 74 8.38 6.89 9.87
N TYR A 75 7.75 7.01 8.71
CA TYR A 75 8.38 6.73 7.43
C TYR A 75 7.67 7.47 6.29
N THR A 76 8.40 7.77 5.23
CA THR A 76 7.79 8.25 3.99
C THR A 76 7.09 7.08 3.31
N ALA A 77 5.77 7.13 3.21
CA ALA A 77 4.96 6.14 2.51
C ALA A 77 4.98 6.36 1.00
N LEU A 78 5.00 7.61 0.51
CA LEU A 78 4.97 7.93 -0.92
C LEU A 78 6.08 8.90 -1.31
N LYS A 79 6.81 8.57 -2.39
CA LYS A 79 7.75 9.48 -3.07
C LYS A 79 7.54 9.46 -4.58
N ARG A 80 8.01 10.53 -5.23
CA ARG A 80 8.01 10.66 -6.69
C ARG A 80 9.42 10.88 -7.21
N LEU A 81 9.77 10.19 -8.28
CA LEU A 81 11.02 10.38 -9.01
C LEU A 81 10.69 10.51 -10.49
N ASN A 82 10.73 11.74 -11.02
CA ASN A 82 10.29 12.04 -12.39
C ASN A 82 8.84 11.54 -12.64
N ASN A 83 8.68 10.61 -13.58
CA ASN A 83 7.44 9.93 -13.95
C ASN A 83 7.11 8.71 -13.07
N LEU A 84 7.95 8.39 -12.09
CA LEU A 84 7.76 7.27 -11.18
C LEU A 84 7.07 7.71 -9.89
N LEU A 85 6.17 6.86 -9.39
CA LEU A 85 5.59 6.95 -8.06
C LEU A 85 5.90 5.67 -7.28
N ILE A 86 6.46 5.85 -6.10
CA ILE A 86 6.81 4.78 -5.15
C ILE A 86 5.85 4.92 -3.98
N LEU A 87 5.16 3.84 -3.61
CA LEU A 87 4.24 3.78 -2.49
C LEU A 87 4.48 2.51 -1.68
N THR A 88 4.79 2.60 -0.39
CA THR A 88 5.16 1.44 0.43
C THR A 88 4.66 1.58 1.87
N ASN A 89 4.70 0.49 2.65
CA ASN A 89 4.31 0.49 4.07
C ASN A 89 5.47 0.69 5.07
N GLY A 90 6.61 1.19 4.63
CA GLY A 90 7.76 1.41 5.52
C GLY A 90 8.88 2.23 4.89
N ASP A 91 10.02 2.25 5.57
CA ASP A 91 11.23 2.98 5.15
C ASP A 91 11.89 2.41 3.87
N GLN A 92 11.39 1.31 3.30
CA GLN A 92 11.83 0.83 2.00
C GLN A 92 11.49 1.82 0.86
N THR A 93 10.56 2.76 1.07
CA THR A 93 10.29 3.85 0.11
C THR A 93 11.56 4.63 -0.22
N ASP A 94 12.35 5.02 0.79
CA ASP A 94 13.59 5.78 0.59
C ASP A 94 14.67 4.92 -0.07
N THR A 95 14.77 3.65 0.32
CA THR A 95 15.71 2.70 -0.33
C THR A 95 15.41 2.55 -1.82
N ILE A 96 14.14 2.40 -2.19
CA ILE A 96 13.72 2.30 -3.59
C ILE A 96 14.02 3.62 -4.31
N TYR A 97 13.66 4.76 -3.72
CA TYR A 97 13.88 6.08 -4.31
C TYR A 97 15.37 6.34 -4.60
N GLU A 98 16.22 6.14 -3.60
CA GLU A 98 17.66 6.38 -3.73
C GLU A 98 18.30 5.48 -4.78
N ASN A 99 17.95 4.20 -4.81
CA ASN A 99 18.50 3.24 -5.76
C ASN A 99 17.99 3.52 -7.19
N LEU A 100 16.70 3.81 -7.38
CA LEU A 100 16.17 4.22 -8.68
C LEU A 100 16.83 5.50 -9.21
N SER A 101 17.11 6.48 -8.33
CA SER A 101 17.84 7.70 -8.71
C SER A 101 19.28 7.44 -9.21
N LYS A 102 19.83 6.27 -8.88
CA LYS A 102 21.16 5.78 -9.31
C LYS A 102 21.06 4.77 -10.46
N GLY A 103 19.87 4.55 -11.03
CA GLY A 103 19.63 3.59 -12.11
C GLY A 103 19.58 2.13 -11.65
N ILE A 104 19.48 1.86 -10.35
CA ILE A 104 19.33 0.51 -9.82
C ILE A 104 17.84 0.10 -9.90
N PRO A 105 17.49 -1.05 -10.50
CA PRO A 105 16.09 -1.46 -10.66
C PRO A 105 15.34 -1.66 -9.34
N PHE A 106 14.01 -1.61 -9.41
CA PHE A 106 13.09 -1.81 -8.29
C PHE A 106 13.36 -3.12 -7.54
N GLU A 107 13.54 -4.21 -8.27
CA GLU A 107 13.77 -5.54 -7.71
C GLU A 107 15.07 -5.57 -6.89
N GLN A 108 16.17 -5.12 -7.49
CA GLN A 108 17.48 -5.06 -6.85
C GLN A 108 17.51 -4.07 -5.67
N SER A 109 16.66 -3.05 -5.70
CA SER A 109 16.54 -2.09 -4.59
C SER A 109 16.09 -2.77 -3.29
N LEU A 110 15.29 -3.83 -3.39
CA LEU A 110 14.74 -4.56 -2.25
C LEU A 110 15.62 -5.71 -1.76
N ASP A 111 16.76 -5.97 -2.41
CA ASP A 111 17.77 -6.92 -1.90
C ASP A 111 18.37 -6.48 -0.56
N LYS A 112 18.35 -5.16 -0.28
CA LYS A 112 18.84 -4.54 0.97
C LYS A 112 17.80 -4.50 2.09
N ARG A 113 16.59 -5.00 1.84
CA ARG A 113 15.46 -4.97 2.77
C ARG A 113 14.93 -6.39 2.99
N GLU A 114 14.25 -6.55 4.12
CA GLU A 114 13.56 -7.76 4.54
C GLU A 114 12.18 -7.38 5.09
N TYR A 115 11.42 -8.33 5.63
CA TYR A 115 10.24 -8.05 6.44
C TYR A 115 10.56 -7.12 7.65
N GLU A 116 9.55 -6.61 8.34
CA GLU A 116 9.74 -5.75 9.51
C GLU A 116 10.35 -6.55 10.68
N PRO A 117 11.32 -6.01 11.43
CA PRO A 117 11.97 -6.71 12.55
C PRO A 117 11.13 -6.67 13.84
N ASP A 118 9.82 -6.92 13.73
CA ASP A 118 8.84 -6.81 14.81
C ASP A 118 8.40 -8.18 15.35
N ALA A 119 9.38 -8.97 15.78
CA ALA A 119 9.13 -10.30 16.34
C ALA A 119 8.05 -10.24 17.47
N PRO A 120 7.12 -11.20 17.52
CA PRO A 120 7.05 -12.42 16.69
C PRO A 120 6.21 -12.26 15.41
N ILE A 121 5.80 -11.05 15.03
CA ILE A 121 4.85 -10.82 13.93
C ILE A 121 5.52 -10.90 12.57
N PHE A 122 6.71 -10.31 12.43
CA PHE A 122 7.48 -10.25 11.19
C PHE A 122 6.65 -9.67 10.03
N THR A 123 6.14 -8.46 10.23
CA THR A 123 5.18 -7.86 9.31
C THR A 123 5.75 -7.78 7.89
N PRO A 124 4.99 -8.17 6.85
CA PRO A 124 5.45 -8.03 5.48
C PRO A 124 5.72 -6.58 5.08
N ARG A 125 6.74 -6.40 4.23
CA ARG A 125 6.94 -5.13 3.50
C ARG A 125 6.33 -5.21 2.12
N ILE A 126 5.26 -4.45 1.90
CA ILE A 126 4.60 -4.29 0.61
C ILE A 126 5.05 -2.98 -0.07
N SER A 127 5.24 -3.05 -1.38
CA SER A 127 5.64 -1.88 -2.18
C SER A 127 4.91 -1.86 -3.52
N LEU A 128 4.71 -0.66 -4.04
CA LEU A 128 4.19 -0.36 -5.37
C LEU A 128 5.14 0.62 -6.06
N LEU A 129 5.47 0.32 -7.32
CA LEU A 129 6.11 1.23 -8.26
C LEU A 129 5.19 1.41 -9.46
N VAL A 130 4.77 2.65 -9.72
CA VAL A 130 4.04 3.04 -10.92
C VAL A 130 4.95 3.87 -11.79
N ASP A 131 5.08 3.50 -13.05
CA ASP A 131 5.69 4.32 -14.09
C ASP A 131 4.58 4.87 -14.97
N PHE A 132 4.36 6.19 -14.92
CA PHE A 132 3.24 6.82 -15.63
C PHE A 132 3.46 6.90 -17.15
N ASP A 133 4.68 6.69 -17.64
CA ASP A 133 4.95 6.60 -19.08
C ASP A 133 4.93 5.15 -19.59
N ALA A 134 4.95 4.18 -18.68
CA ALA A 134 4.82 2.76 -19.00
C ALA A 134 3.37 2.27 -18.88
N ASN A 135 3.06 1.22 -19.64
CA ASN A 135 1.75 0.56 -19.55
C ASN A 135 1.69 -0.52 -18.45
N TYR A 136 2.51 -0.42 -17.40
CA TYR A 136 2.54 -1.39 -16.31
C TYR A 136 2.88 -0.74 -14.96
N TYR A 137 2.54 -1.43 -13.88
CA TYR A 137 3.02 -1.16 -12.54
C TYR A 137 3.60 -2.44 -11.93
N LYS A 138 4.43 -2.27 -10.91
CA LYS A 138 5.06 -3.35 -10.18
C LYS A 138 4.65 -3.33 -8.72
N MET A 139 4.40 -4.49 -8.15
CA MET A 139 4.19 -4.67 -6.71
C MET A 139 5.23 -5.65 -6.16
N SER A 140 5.51 -5.56 -4.87
CA SER A 140 6.32 -6.56 -4.18
C SER A 140 5.82 -6.83 -2.77
N ILE A 141 6.19 -8.00 -2.25
CA ILE A 141 6.06 -8.34 -0.83
C ILE A 141 7.32 -9.07 -0.35
N LEU A 142 7.87 -8.62 0.77
CA LEU A 142 8.99 -9.26 1.48
C LEU A 142 8.45 -9.95 2.73
N LEU A 143 8.67 -11.26 2.84
CA LEU A 143 8.06 -12.15 3.83
C LEU A 143 9.11 -12.90 4.63
N ASN A 144 8.81 -13.21 5.89
CA ASN A 144 9.58 -14.21 6.62
C ASN A 144 9.18 -15.61 6.13
N GLY A 145 10.07 -16.23 5.35
CA GLY A 145 9.83 -17.55 4.75
C GLY A 145 10.03 -18.71 5.74
N ASN A 146 10.85 -18.51 6.77
CA ASN A 146 11.05 -19.46 7.86
C ASN A 146 11.59 -18.74 9.10
N VAL A 147 10.73 -18.64 10.12
CA VAL A 147 10.98 -17.93 11.38
C VAL A 147 12.21 -18.45 12.13
N GLU A 148 12.51 -19.76 12.07
CA GLU A 148 13.66 -20.35 12.76
C GLU A 148 14.99 -19.95 12.12
N THR A 149 15.00 -19.82 10.79
CA THR A 149 16.20 -19.52 10.00
C THR A 149 16.35 -18.04 9.65
N GLY A 150 15.26 -17.25 9.76
CA GLY A 150 15.23 -15.84 9.40
C GLY A 150 15.35 -15.56 7.90
N VAL A 151 14.97 -16.51 7.04
CA VAL A 151 15.04 -16.29 5.58
C VAL A 151 13.97 -15.31 5.11
N CYS A 152 14.34 -14.44 4.18
CA CYS A 152 13.42 -13.50 3.56
C CYS A 152 13.05 -13.95 2.14
N ASP A 153 11.77 -14.30 1.96
CA ASP A 153 11.18 -14.56 0.65
C ASP A 153 10.79 -13.23 0.00
N ARG A 154 11.16 -13.05 -1.26
CA ARG A 154 10.90 -11.81 -2.02
C ARG A 154 10.07 -12.14 -3.25
N HIS A 155 8.85 -11.61 -3.30
CA HIS A 155 7.96 -11.79 -4.44
C HIS A 155 7.75 -10.48 -5.16
N PHE A 156 7.81 -10.54 -6.49
CA PHE A 156 7.63 -9.40 -7.38
C PHE A 156 6.52 -9.72 -8.38
N PHE A 157 5.65 -8.75 -8.60
CA PHE A 157 4.52 -8.86 -9.51
C PHE A 157 4.57 -7.70 -10.49
N SER A 158 4.39 -7.98 -11.78
CA SER A 158 4.31 -6.96 -12.82
C SER A 158 2.99 -7.10 -13.55
N TYR A 159 2.22 -6.01 -13.57
CA TYR A 159 0.88 -5.98 -14.13
C TYR A 159 0.79 -4.92 -15.20
N THR A 160 0.36 -5.32 -16.40
CA THR A 160 -0.08 -4.38 -17.44
C THR A 160 -1.38 -3.72 -17.01
N PHE A 161 -1.54 -2.43 -17.27
CA PHE A 161 -2.83 -1.76 -17.06
C PHE A 161 -3.91 -2.38 -17.95
N ASP A 162 -5.04 -2.70 -17.35
CA ASP A 162 -6.18 -3.36 -17.99
C ASP A 162 -7.47 -2.72 -17.49
N LYS A 163 -8.41 -2.45 -18.40
CA LYS A 163 -9.56 -1.59 -18.11
C LYS A 163 -10.44 -2.19 -17.02
N GLY A 164 -10.74 -1.38 -16.01
CA GLY A 164 -11.57 -1.77 -14.88
C GLY A 164 -10.90 -2.78 -13.95
N ARG A 165 -9.60 -3.04 -14.14
CA ARG A 165 -8.84 -4.03 -13.38
C ARG A 165 -7.73 -3.36 -12.58
N GLY A 166 -7.63 -3.78 -11.33
CA GLY A 166 -6.54 -3.43 -10.43
C GLY A 166 -6.11 -4.60 -9.59
N HIS A 167 -5.10 -4.35 -8.76
CA HIS A 167 -4.64 -5.31 -7.77
C HIS A 167 -4.61 -4.65 -6.39
N PHE A 168 -4.89 -5.46 -5.38
CA PHE A 168 -4.82 -5.10 -3.99
C PHE A 168 -3.82 -6.02 -3.29
N ILE A 169 -2.76 -5.43 -2.72
CA ILE A 169 -1.79 -6.12 -1.90
C ILE A 169 -1.83 -5.58 -0.49
N HIS A 170 -1.77 -6.44 0.52
CA HIS A 170 -1.86 -6.05 1.92
C HIS A 170 -0.98 -6.91 2.81
N THR A 171 -0.87 -6.55 4.08
CA THR A 171 0.05 -7.20 5.02
C THR A 171 -0.53 -8.43 5.70
N TYR A 172 -1.86 -8.50 5.88
CA TYR A 172 -2.48 -9.50 6.76
C TYR A 172 -3.80 -10.06 6.24
N ASN A 173 -3.99 -11.36 6.48
CA ASN A 173 -5.27 -12.02 6.46
C ASN A 173 -5.78 -12.22 7.89
N THR A 174 -7.07 -12.03 8.11
CA THR A 174 -7.72 -12.37 9.38
C THR A 174 -8.68 -13.52 9.18
N LYS A 175 -8.46 -14.63 9.90
CA LYS A 175 -9.38 -15.78 9.91
C LYS A 175 -9.61 -16.23 11.35
N ALA A 176 -10.88 -16.21 11.79
CA ALA A 176 -11.28 -16.59 13.15
C ALA A 176 -10.44 -15.89 14.24
N ASP A 177 -10.28 -14.56 14.12
CA ASP A 177 -9.52 -13.69 15.03
C ASP A 177 -8.00 -13.95 15.13
N LYS A 178 -7.47 -14.92 14.38
CA LYS A 178 -6.04 -15.11 14.22
C LYS A 178 -5.50 -14.19 13.12
N LEU A 179 -4.40 -13.50 13.44
CA LEU A 179 -3.63 -12.72 12.49
C LEU A 179 -2.67 -13.65 11.75
N ASP A 180 -2.82 -13.74 10.43
CA ASP A 180 -1.90 -14.44 9.55
C ASP A 180 -1.29 -13.44 8.56
N VAL A 181 -0.02 -13.62 8.20
CA VAL A 181 0.63 -12.79 7.18
C VAL A 181 0.05 -13.09 5.80
N PHE A 182 -0.12 -12.06 4.98
CA PHE A 182 -0.53 -12.24 3.59
C PHE A 182 0.63 -12.81 2.78
N ASN A 183 0.43 -13.96 2.13
CA ASN A 183 1.48 -14.69 1.40
C ASN A 183 1.02 -15.24 0.05
N THR A 184 -0.03 -14.64 -0.54
CA THR A 184 -0.60 -15.05 -1.83
C THR A 184 -0.35 -14.01 -2.92
N LEU A 185 -0.82 -14.27 -4.13
CA LEU A 185 -0.86 -13.26 -5.19
C LEU A 185 -1.73 -12.06 -4.78
N PRO A 186 -1.37 -10.82 -5.16
CA PRO A 186 -2.24 -9.65 -5.02
C PRO A 186 -3.65 -9.92 -5.54
N GLU A 187 -4.66 -9.53 -4.76
CA GLU A 187 -6.05 -9.77 -5.09
C GLU A 187 -6.46 -8.93 -6.30
N THR A 188 -7.02 -9.56 -7.34
CA THR A 188 -7.53 -8.81 -8.50
C THR A 188 -8.86 -8.17 -8.14
N ILE A 189 -8.96 -6.85 -8.33
CA ILE A 189 -10.13 -6.06 -7.98
C ILE A 189 -10.69 -5.26 -9.16
N GLU A 190 -11.97 -4.94 -9.07
CA GLU A 190 -12.64 -3.97 -9.93
C GLU A 190 -12.16 -2.55 -9.60
N ILE A 191 -11.87 -1.77 -10.65
CA ILE A 191 -11.60 -0.32 -10.56
C ILE A 191 -12.70 0.44 -11.29
N GLU A 192 -13.52 1.14 -10.52
CA GLU A 192 -14.60 1.98 -11.02
C GLU A 192 -14.10 3.31 -11.58
N ASP A 193 -14.95 4.02 -12.34
CA ASP A 193 -14.58 5.29 -12.97
C ASP A 193 -14.68 6.50 -12.02
N ASP A 194 -15.47 6.39 -10.96
CA ASP A 194 -15.70 7.48 -10.01
C ASP A 194 -14.68 7.44 -8.86
N PHE A 195 -13.70 8.33 -8.91
CA PHE A 195 -12.66 8.48 -7.88
C PHE A 195 -13.22 8.81 -6.49
N GLU A 196 -14.32 9.56 -6.46
CA GLU A 196 -14.99 10.03 -5.26
C GLU A 196 -15.66 8.84 -4.56
N ASN A 197 -16.36 8.01 -5.34
CA ASN A 197 -16.97 6.76 -4.88
C ASN A 197 -15.90 5.73 -4.47
N PHE A 198 -14.85 5.57 -5.28
CA PHE A 198 -13.72 4.67 -4.98
C PHE A 198 -13.12 4.98 -3.61
N SER A 199 -12.84 6.26 -3.34
CA SER A 199 -12.22 6.70 -2.09
C SER A 199 -13.13 6.48 -0.88
N ASN A 200 -14.40 6.88 -0.98
CA ASN A 200 -15.35 6.74 0.13
C ASN A 200 -15.67 5.26 0.40
N LYS A 201 -15.85 4.45 -0.66
CA LYS A 201 -16.13 3.01 -0.54
C LYS A 201 -15.01 2.28 0.22
N ILE A 202 -13.75 2.60 -0.04
CA ILE A 202 -12.63 2.04 0.74
C ILE A 202 -12.73 2.49 2.20
N TRP A 203 -12.80 3.80 2.44
CA TRP A 203 -12.82 4.37 3.80
C TRP A 203 -13.96 3.84 4.69
N ASP A 204 -15.15 3.70 4.11
CA ASP A 204 -16.36 3.29 4.81
C ASP A 204 -16.38 1.78 5.10
N ASN A 205 -15.66 0.97 4.31
CA ASN A 205 -15.57 -0.49 4.50
C ASN A 205 -14.29 -0.92 5.26
N MET A 206 -13.37 -0.01 5.56
CA MET A 206 -12.30 -0.31 6.52
C MET A 206 -12.89 -0.52 7.92
N ASN A 207 -12.40 -1.53 8.65
CA ASN A 207 -12.89 -1.83 9.99
C ASN A 207 -12.79 -0.62 10.93
N PRO A 208 -13.90 -0.09 11.47
CA PRO A 208 -13.91 1.14 12.25
C PRO A 208 -13.10 1.06 13.55
N GLN A 209 -12.88 -0.14 14.09
CA GLN A 209 -12.06 -0.33 15.29
C GLN A 209 -10.55 -0.27 15.01
N ASN A 210 -10.15 -0.45 13.76
CA ASN A 210 -8.75 -0.60 13.36
C ASN A 210 -8.29 0.44 12.34
N LYS A 211 -9.20 1.09 11.59
CA LYS A 211 -8.84 2.07 10.56
C LYS A 211 -8.18 3.30 11.18
N ILE A 212 -7.15 3.82 10.53
CA ILE A 212 -6.42 5.01 10.97
C ILE A 212 -6.45 6.07 9.89
N ALA A 213 -6.05 5.69 8.68
CA ALA A 213 -5.94 6.64 7.58
C ALA A 213 -6.09 5.96 6.22
N LEU A 214 -6.50 6.75 5.23
CA LEU A 214 -6.56 6.37 3.83
C LEU A 214 -6.03 7.52 2.98
N TYR A 215 -5.09 7.22 2.10
CA TYR A 215 -4.71 8.11 1.00
C TYR A 215 -5.18 7.50 -0.32
N THR A 216 -5.85 8.28 -1.16
CA THR A 216 -6.15 7.88 -2.53
C THR A 216 -5.63 8.92 -3.51
N TYR A 217 -5.24 8.45 -4.69
CA TYR A 217 -4.72 9.28 -5.76
C TYR A 217 -5.27 8.82 -7.10
N THR A 218 -5.53 9.77 -7.99
CA THR A 218 -5.87 9.50 -9.38
C THR A 218 -5.11 10.42 -10.31
N THR A 219 -4.78 9.93 -11.50
CA THR A 219 -4.28 10.76 -12.60
C THR A 219 -4.88 10.30 -13.92
N ASN A 220 -5.31 11.27 -14.74
CA ASN A 220 -5.73 11.02 -16.10
C ASN A 220 -4.52 10.83 -17.00
N ILE A 221 -4.49 9.73 -17.75
CA ILE A 221 -3.33 9.31 -18.55
C ILE A 221 -3.04 10.30 -19.69
N LYS A 222 -4.08 10.94 -20.25
CA LYS A 222 -3.92 11.85 -21.40
C LYS A 222 -3.60 13.27 -20.97
N SER A 223 -4.32 13.80 -19.97
CA SER A 223 -4.20 15.20 -19.57
C SER A 223 -3.17 15.43 -18.47
N GLY A 224 -2.75 14.38 -17.75
CA GLY A 224 -1.91 14.49 -16.56
C GLY A 224 -2.63 15.11 -15.36
N PHE A 225 -3.91 15.48 -15.49
CA PHE A 225 -4.68 16.03 -14.38
C PHE A 225 -4.77 14.99 -13.26
N SER A 226 -4.40 15.40 -12.05
CA SER A 226 -4.41 14.52 -10.88
C SER A 226 -5.25 15.08 -9.75
N LYS A 227 -5.86 14.17 -8.99
CA LYS A 227 -6.59 14.46 -7.77
C LYS A 227 -6.16 13.48 -6.68
N GLU A 228 -6.26 13.91 -5.44
CA GLU A 228 -5.98 13.06 -4.28
C GLU A 228 -7.00 13.31 -3.17
N LYS A 229 -7.09 12.36 -2.24
CA LYS A 229 -7.80 12.50 -0.98
C LYS A 229 -6.99 11.91 0.15
N LEU A 230 -7.15 12.51 1.32
CA LEU A 230 -6.56 12.06 2.55
C LEU A 230 -7.63 12.02 3.64
N PHE A 231 -7.77 10.86 4.27
CA PHE A 231 -8.63 10.64 5.43
C PHE A 231 -7.74 10.27 6.61
N ASN A 232 -7.97 10.89 7.77
CA ASN A 232 -7.43 10.48 9.06
C ASN A 232 -8.60 10.37 10.06
N ILE A 233 -8.52 9.43 11.00
CA ILE A 233 -9.49 9.38 12.11
C ILE A 233 -9.27 10.48 13.15
N HIS A 234 -8.08 11.09 13.11
CA HIS A 234 -7.61 12.13 14.01
C HIS A 234 -7.52 13.47 13.30
#